data_AF-A0A1U7M6W3-F1
#
_entry.id   AF-A0A1U7M6W3-F1
#
_cell.length_a   1.000
_cell.length_b   1.000
_cell.length_c   1.000
_cell.angle_alpha   90.00
_cell.angle_beta   90.00
_cell.angle_gamma   90.00
#
_symmetry.space_group_name_H-M   'P 1'
#
loop_
_entity.id
_entity.type
_entity.pdbx_description
1 polymer ?
#
loop_
_entity_poly.entity_id
_entity_poly.type
_entity_poly.pdbx_seq_one_letter_code
_entity_poly.pdbx_strand_id
1 'polypeptide(L)' 'MALKNTINLSNLTQQELNSVKEIAGAHVTMSCKFDAYSNQVQDPQFKQLFKQSSTDAKTTATNLINSL' A
#
# COMPACT_ATOMS: atom_id res chain seq x y z
N MET A 1 -3.97 -7.14 -0.03
CA MET A 1 -5.34 -7.47 0.39
C MET A 1 -6.18 -6.23 0.23
N ALA A 2 -7.37 -6.34 -0.37
CA ALA A 2 -8.32 -5.23 -0.42
C ALA A 2 -8.78 -4.87 1.01
N LEU A 3 -9.05 -3.59 1.27
CA LEU A 3 -9.64 -3.19 2.55
C LEU A 3 -10.98 -3.91 2.70
N LYS A 4 -11.17 -4.63 3.82
CA LYS A 4 -12.41 -5.39 4.06
C LYS A 4 -13.65 -4.49 4.19
N ASN A 5 -13.46 -3.20 4.46
CA ASN A 5 -14.50 -2.17 4.44
C ASN A 5 -13.96 -0.95 3.70
N THR A 6 -14.71 -0.40 2.75
CA THR A 6 -14.43 0.92 2.17
C THR A 6 -14.57 1.94 3.29
N ILE A 7 -13.46 2.56 3.70
CA ILE A 7 -13.48 3.52 4.80
C ILE A 7 -14.05 4.83 4.24
N ASN A 8 -15.20 5.28 4.72
CA ASN A 8 -15.70 6.60 4.34
C ASN A 8 -14.89 7.66 5.12
N LEU A 9 -14.00 8.37 4.43
CA LEU A 9 -13.12 9.40 5.01
C LEU A 9 -13.63 10.83 4.76
N SER A 10 -14.92 11.00 4.45
CA SER A 10 -15.47 12.31 4.06
C SER A 10 -15.50 13.35 5.20
N ASN A 11 -15.30 12.94 6.46
CA ASN A 11 -15.38 13.81 7.64
C ASN A 11 -14.09 13.82 8.48
N LEU A 12 -12.92 13.77 7.83
CA LEU A 12 -11.65 13.87 8.54
C LEU A 12 -11.32 15.32 8.92
N THR A 13 -10.75 15.51 10.10
CA THR A 13 -10.01 16.74 10.41
C THR A 13 -8.78 16.87 9.51
N GLN A 14 -8.21 18.06 9.39
CA GLN A 14 -7.01 18.28 8.57
C GLN A 14 -5.81 17.43 9.04
N GLN A 15 -5.70 17.20 10.35
CA GLN A 15 -4.64 16.37 10.92
C GLN A 15 -4.82 14.90 10.53
N GLU A 16 -6.04 14.36 10.65
CA GLU A 16 -6.34 12.97 10.26
C GLU A 16 -6.17 12.76 8.75
N LEU A 17 -6.60 13.74 7.94
CA LEU A 17 -6.37 13.73 6.49
C LEU A 17 -4.87 13.65 6.15
N ASN A 18 -4.03 14.40 6.86
CA ASN A 18 -2.59 14.35 6.66
C ASN A 18 -2.02 12.99 7.06
N SER A 19 -2.48 12.40 8.16
CA SER A 19 -2.09 11.05 8.57
C SER A 19 -2.46 10.00 7.51
N VAL A 20 -3.69 10.05 6.95
CA VAL A 20 -4.09 9.12 5.88
C VAL A 20 -3.22 9.28 4.64
N LYS A 21 -2.90 10.51 4.24
CA LYS A 21 -2.00 10.78 3.11
C LYS A 21 -0.60 10.21 3.34
N GLU A 22 -0.05 10.39 4.54
CA GLU A 22 1.25 9.84 4.90
C GLU A 22 1.25 8.31 4.84
N ILE A 23 0.22 7.67 5.41
CA ILE A 23 0.05 6.20 5.36
C ILE A 23 -0.04 5.72 3.91
N ALA A 24 -0.86 6.36 3.07
CA ALA A 24 -0.97 6.02 1.65
C ALA A 24 0.38 6.16 0.92
N GLY A 25 1.11 7.25 1.17
CA GLY A 25 2.45 7.48 0.60
C GLY A 25 3.49 6.44 1.05
N ALA A 26 3.45 6.02 2.31
CA ALA A 26 4.29 4.95 2.84
C ALA A 26 4.01 3.62 2.12
N HIS A 27 2.74 3.28 1.87
CA HIS A 27 2.35 2.09 1.13
C HIS A 27 2.76 2.13 -0.36
N VAL A 28 2.73 3.30 -1.01
CA VAL A 28 3.30 3.48 -2.36
C VAL A 28 4.79 3.17 -2.34
N THR A 29 5.53 3.76 -1.40
CA THR A 29 6.98 3.54 -1.26
C THR A 29 7.31 2.07 -1.00
N MET A 30 6.52 1.42 -0.13
CA MET A 30 6.65 0.01 0.20
C MET A 30 6.41 -0.88 -1.03
N SER A 31 5.38 -0.58 -1.83
CA SER A 31 5.10 -1.31 -3.08
C SER A 31 6.28 -1.24 -4.05
N CYS A 32 6.84 -0.04 -4.28
CA CYS A 32 8.00 0.13 -5.15
C CYS A 32 9.23 -0.66 -4.65
N LYS A 33 9.50 -0.61 -3.34
CA LYS A 33 10.63 -1.34 -2.74
C LYS A 33 10.47 -2.85 -2.86
N PHE A 34 9.30 -3.37 -2.53
CA PHE A 34 9.04 -4.81 -2.66
C PHE A 34 9.09 -5.26 -4.11
N ASP A 35 8.60 -4.47 -5.07
CA ASP A 35 8.75 -4.80 -6.48
C ASP A 35 10.24 -4.85 -6.88
N ALA A 36 11.03 -3.85 -6.48
CA ALA A 36 12.47 -3.84 -6.73
C ALA A 36 13.17 -5.06 -6.12
N TYR A 37 12.88 -5.42 -4.87
CA TYR A 37 13.47 -6.58 -4.19
C TYR A 37 13.06 -7.90 -4.83
N SER A 38 11.80 -8.02 -5.28
CA SER A 38 11.33 -9.20 -6.00
C SER A 38 12.10 -9.45 -7.32
N ASN A 39 12.63 -8.39 -7.93
CA ASN A 39 13.42 -8.49 -9.16
C ASN A 39 14.90 -8.81 -8.88
N GLN A 40 15.37 -8.59 -7.65
CA GLN A 40 16.76 -8.82 -7.23
C GLN A 40 16.96 -10.18 -6.54
N VAL A 41 15.93 -10.72 -5.90
CA VAL A 41 16.02 -11.99 -5.18
C VAL A 41 15.99 -13.19 -6.15
N GLN A 42 16.89 -14.14 -5.94
CA GLN A 42 16.97 -15.36 -6.75
C GLN A 42 16.09 -16.49 -6.20
N ASP A 43 15.86 -16.49 -4.87
CA ASP A 43 15.02 -17.50 -4.23
C ASP A 43 13.55 -17.35 -4.69
N PRO A 44 12.93 -18.43 -5.23
CA PRO A 44 11.57 -18.36 -5.77
C PRO A 44 10.49 -18.04 -4.73
N GLN A 45 10.65 -18.50 -3.48
CA GLN A 45 9.65 -18.28 -2.44
C GLN A 45 9.66 -16.81 -1.99
N PHE A 46 10.85 -16.25 -1.77
CA PHE A 46 10.98 -14.83 -1.46
C PHE A 46 10.57 -13.94 -2.63
N LYS A 47 10.85 -14.35 -3.88
CA LYS A 47 10.38 -13.63 -5.06
C LYS A 47 8.85 -13.52 -5.08
N GLN A 48 8.17 -14.63 -4.87
CA GLN A 48 6.70 -14.67 -4.83
C GLN A 48 6.16 -13.84 -3.66
N LEU A 49 6.78 -13.96 -2.48
CA LEU A 49 6.40 -13.18 -1.30
C LEU A 49 6.50 -11.67 -1.59
N PHE A 50 7.62 -11.20 -2.11
CA PHE A 50 7.79 -9.77 -2.41
C PHE A 50 6.85 -9.27 -3.51
N LYS A 51 6.58 -10.07 -4.56
CA LYS A 51 5.57 -9.70 -5.57
C LYS A 51 4.17 -9.57 -4.95
N GLN A 52 3.81 -10.49 -4.06
CA GLN A 52 2.53 -10.42 -3.35
C GLN A 52 2.48 -9.20 -2.43
N SER A 53 3.52 -8.96 -1.63
CA SER A 53 3.60 -7.79 -0.74
C SER A 53 3.57 -6.47 -1.51
N SER A 54 4.21 -6.40 -2.68
CA SER A 54 4.14 -5.23 -3.56
C SER A 54 2.70 -4.95 -4.03
N THR A 55 2.00 -6.00 -4.48
CA THR A 55 0.61 -5.90 -4.94
C THR A 55 -0.33 -5.52 -3.81
N ASP A 56 -0.12 -6.08 -2.63
CA ASP A 56 -0.91 -5.80 -1.44
C ASP A 56 -0.74 -4.35 -1.00
N ALA A 57 0.50 -3.85 -0.90
CA ALA A 57 0.79 -2.47 -0.55
C ALA A 57 0.20 -1.49 -1.57
N LYS A 58 0.32 -1.78 -2.88
CA LYS A 58 -0.29 -0.98 -3.94
C LYS A 58 -1.81 -0.89 -3.79
N THR A 59 -2.45 -2.03 -3.55
CA THR A 59 -3.91 -2.11 -3.37
C THR A 59 -4.36 -1.28 -2.17
N THR A 60 -3.65 -1.36 -1.04
CA THR A 60 -3.94 -0.55 0.15
C THR A 60 -3.80 0.94 -0.15
N ALA A 61 -2.71 1.36 -0.79
CA ALA A 61 -2.50 2.76 -1.16
C ALA A 61 -3.63 3.28 -2.07
N THR A 62 -3.96 2.54 -3.13
CA THR A 62 -5.04 2.91 -4.06
C THR A 62 -6.38 3.02 -3.34
N ASN A 63 -6.70 2.07 -2.46
CA ASN A 63 -7.96 2.11 -1.73
C ASN A 63 -8.04 3.30 -0.78
N LEU A 64 -6.95 3.62 -0.06
CA LEU A 64 -6.90 4.81 0.81
C LEU A 64 -7.07 6.09 -0.01
N ILE A 65 -6.36 6.22 -1.13
CA ILE A 65 -6.45 7.38 -2.01
C ILE A 65 -7.87 7.54 -2.58
N ASN A 66 -8.51 6.45 -3.00
CA ASN A 66 -9.87 6.49 -3.53
C ASN A 66 -10.94 6.72 -2.44
N SER A 67 -10.58 6.55 -1.18
CA SER A 67 -11.47 6.74 -0.03
C SER A 67 -11.40 8.16 0.53
N LEU A 68 -10.39 8.95 0.13
CA LEU A 68 -10.26 10.39 0.41
C LEU A 68 -11.19 11.21 -0.50
#